data_AF-B4EV94-F1
#
_entry.id   AF-B4EV94-F1
#
_cell.length_a   1.000
_cell.length_b   1.000
_cell.length_c   1.000
_cell.angle_alpha   90.00
_cell.angle_beta   90.00
_cell.angle_gamma   90.00
#
_symmetry.space_group_name_H-M   'P 1'
#
loop_
_entity.id
_entity.type
_entity.pdbx_description
1 polymer ?
#
loop_
_entity_poly.entity_id
_entity_poly.type
_entity_poly.pdbx_seq_one_letter_code
_entity_poly.pdbx_strand_id
1 'polypeptide(L)'
;MINKEMLKNLKYFEKTPLIHHINYSLTEDAKKNILNGWLPACMEDKWLSYSIENCVYVHRSWSGHLMYKFTIDNNTIDFIEIAMDDFVDMTNERKIEVFFSLLPYLSQPH
;
A
#
# COMPACT_ATOMS: atom_id res chain seq x y z
N MET A 1 -1.15 -13.50 -10.29
CA MET A 1 -0.88 -12.58 -11.43
C MET A 1 -2.07 -11.64 -11.54
N ILE A 2 -1.88 -10.35 -11.28
CA ILE A 2 -2.99 -9.38 -11.27
C ILE A 2 -3.44 -9.12 -12.70
N ASN A 3 -4.75 -9.18 -12.91
CA ASN A 3 -5.36 -8.95 -14.23
C ASN A 3 -5.15 -7.49 -14.64
N LYS A 4 -4.56 -7.25 -15.82
CA LYS A 4 -4.32 -5.90 -16.38
C LYS A 4 -5.60 -5.07 -16.50
N GLU A 5 -6.76 -5.69 -16.61
CA GLU A 5 -8.04 -4.97 -16.62
C GLU A 5 -8.39 -4.33 -15.28
N MET A 6 -7.97 -4.92 -14.16
CA MET A 6 -8.20 -4.34 -12.84
C MET A 6 -7.40 -3.05 -12.62
N LEU A 7 -6.24 -2.95 -13.26
CA LEU A 7 -5.39 -1.76 -13.17
C LEU A 7 -5.96 -0.54 -13.91
N LYS A 8 -6.91 -0.75 -14.84
CA LYS A 8 -7.47 0.33 -15.68
C LYS A 8 -8.26 1.37 -14.89
N ASN A 9 -8.82 0.98 -13.74
CA ASN A 9 -9.66 1.85 -12.91
C ASN A 9 -8.94 2.37 -11.66
N LEU A 10 -7.65 2.04 -11.50
CA LEU A 10 -6.86 2.51 -10.38
C LEU A 10 -6.42 3.96 -10.62
N LYS A 11 -6.59 4.78 -9.57
CA LYS A 11 -6.16 6.17 -9.55
C LYS A 11 -4.85 6.28 -8.79
N TYR A 12 -3.95 7.12 -9.28
CA TYR A 12 -2.66 7.41 -8.67
C TYR A 12 -2.70 8.78 -8.00
N PHE A 13 -1.62 9.16 -7.31
CA PHE A 13 -1.55 10.45 -6.64
C PHE A 13 -1.79 11.61 -7.61
N GLU A 14 -2.85 12.38 -7.38
CA GLU A 14 -3.15 13.59 -8.14
C GLU A 14 -2.36 14.81 -7.62
N LYS A 15 -1.97 14.79 -6.35
CA LYS A 15 -1.13 15.81 -5.70
C LYS A 15 0.16 15.20 -5.16
N THR A 16 1.12 16.05 -4.84
CA THR A 16 2.37 15.64 -4.18
C THR A 16 2.04 14.86 -2.90
N PRO A 17 2.50 13.60 -2.78
CA PRO A 17 2.24 12.79 -1.60
C PRO A 17 3.05 13.29 -0.40
N LEU A 18 2.57 12.99 0.80
CA LEU A 18 3.37 13.13 2.01
C LEU A 18 4.41 12.01 2.05
N ILE A 19 5.68 12.38 2.20
CA ILE A 19 6.77 11.42 2.41
C ILE A 19 7.01 11.28 3.91
N HIS A 20 7.00 10.05 4.40
CA HIS A 20 7.31 9.73 5.80
C HIS A 20 8.37 8.63 5.88
N HIS A 21 9.46 8.90 6.59
CA HIS A 21 10.56 7.95 6.79
C HIS A 21 10.25 7.02 7.97
N ILE A 22 10.40 5.71 7.76
CA ILE A 22 10.06 4.69 8.77
C ILE A 22 11.18 3.71 9.09
N ASN A 23 12.14 3.50 8.18
CA ASN A 23 13.23 2.52 8.31
C ASN A 23 12.76 1.19 8.94
N TYR A 24 11.85 0.51 8.24
CA TYR A 24 11.19 -0.70 8.72
C TYR A 24 11.83 -1.94 8.10
N SER A 25 12.34 -2.86 8.94
CA SER A 25 12.92 -4.12 8.49
C SER A 25 11.86 -5.22 8.34
N LEU A 26 11.92 -5.96 7.24
CA LEU A 26 11.05 -7.08 6.90
C LEU A 26 11.80 -8.41 7.01
N THR A 27 11.07 -9.46 7.34
CA THR A 27 11.53 -10.83 7.08
C THR A 27 11.39 -11.14 5.59
N GLU A 28 12.12 -12.16 5.09
CA GLU A 28 11.98 -12.63 3.70
C GLU A 28 10.53 -13.03 3.37
N ASP A 29 9.86 -13.72 4.29
CA ASP A 29 8.46 -14.11 4.11
C ASP A 29 7.52 -12.92 4.05
N ALA A 30 7.71 -11.92 4.92
CA ALA A 30 6.92 -10.70 4.91
C ALA A 30 7.08 -9.94 3.59
N LYS A 31 8.33 -9.76 3.13
CA LYS A 31 8.62 -9.17 1.82
C LYS A 31 7.95 -9.94 0.69
N LYS A 32 8.09 -11.26 0.67
CA LYS A 32 7.49 -12.11 -0.37
C LYS A 32 5.97 -11.94 -0.40
N ASN A 33 5.31 -11.94 0.75
CA ASN A 33 3.86 -11.78 0.84
C ASN A 33 3.40 -10.40 0.36
N ILE A 34 4.09 -9.33 0.80
CA ILE A 34 3.79 -7.97 0.34
C ILE A 34 3.96 -7.85 -1.19
N LEU A 35 5.04 -8.40 -1.75
CA LEU A 35 5.31 -8.34 -3.18
C LEU A 35 4.34 -9.17 -4.02
N ASN A 36 3.79 -10.27 -3.47
CA ASN A 36 2.74 -11.02 -4.15
C ASN A 36 1.44 -10.21 -4.32
N GLY A 37 1.26 -9.16 -3.51
CA GLY A 37 0.08 -8.32 -3.50
C GLY A 37 -1.11 -9.02 -2.86
N TRP A 38 -2.19 -8.26 -2.70
CA TRP A 38 -3.44 -8.75 -2.12
C TRP A 38 -4.62 -8.27 -2.96
N LEU A 39 -5.41 -9.24 -3.41
CA LEU A 39 -6.69 -8.98 -4.06
C LEU A 39 -7.83 -9.24 -3.07
N PRO A 40 -8.66 -8.22 -2.74
CA PRO A 40 -9.80 -8.38 -1.85
C PRO A 40 -10.81 -9.38 -2.42
N ALA A 41 -11.37 -10.24 -1.58
CA ALA A 41 -12.39 -11.21 -1.99
C ALA A 41 -13.80 -10.59 -1.99
N CYS A 42 -14.04 -9.60 -1.12
CA CYS A 42 -15.28 -8.83 -1.04
C CYS A 42 -15.02 -7.35 -0.71
N MET A 43 -16.05 -6.51 -0.75
CA MET A 43 -15.88 -5.05 -0.57
C MET A 43 -15.45 -4.66 0.86
N GLU A 44 -15.71 -5.53 1.84
CA GLU A 44 -15.30 -5.40 3.23
C GLU A 44 -13.77 -5.45 3.40
N ASP A 45 -13.08 -6.10 2.46
CA ASP A 45 -11.64 -6.09 2.35
C ASP A 45 -11.21 -4.73 1.80
N LYS A 46 -10.83 -3.84 2.72
CA LYS A 46 -10.70 -2.40 2.48
C LYS A 46 -9.58 -2.01 1.51
N TRP A 47 -8.66 -2.92 1.25
CA TRP A 47 -7.42 -2.64 0.53
C TRP A 47 -7.21 -3.61 -0.61
N LEU A 48 -6.57 -3.10 -1.65
CA LEU A 48 -6.02 -3.85 -2.75
C LEU A 48 -4.55 -3.47 -2.84
N SER A 49 -3.65 -4.45 -2.95
CA SER A 49 -2.23 -4.17 -3.12
C SER A 49 -1.61 -4.96 -4.25
N TYR A 50 -0.58 -4.37 -4.86
CA TYR A 50 0.21 -5.03 -5.89
C TYR A 50 1.62 -4.47 -5.91
N SER A 51 2.52 -5.20 -6.56
CA SER A 51 3.88 -4.73 -6.80
C SER A 51 4.22 -4.69 -8.30
N ILE A 52 5.07 -3.74 -8.67
CA ILE A 52 5.80 -3.73 -9.93
C ILE A 52 7.27 -3.65 -9.55
N GLU A 53 8.03 -4.69 -9.88
CA GLU A 53 9.39 -4.89 -9.38
C GLU A 53 9.40 -4.89 -7.84
N ASN A 54 10.04 -3.89 -7.21
CA ASN A 54 10.09 -3.73 -5.76
C ASN A 54 9.20 -2.58 -5.25
N CYS A 55 8.40 -1.97 -6.12
CA CYS A 55 7.51 -0.87 -5.76
C CYS A 55 6.11 -1.40 -5.48
N VAL A 56 5.61 -1.14 -4.27
CA VAL A 56 4.32 -1.60 -3.77
C VAL A 56 3.33 -0.46 -3.82
N TYR A 57 2.13 -0.76 -4.31
CA TYR A 57 1.00 0.16 -4.45
C TYR A 57 -0.15 -0.39 -3.63
N VAL A 58 -0.73 0.44 -2.76
CA VAL A 58 -1.87 0.07 -1.92
C VAL A 58 -3.03 1.02 -2.21
N HIS A 59 -4.10 0.48 -2.75
CA HIS A 59 -5.32 1.19 -3.10
C HIS A 59 -6.45 0.87 -2.12
N ARG A 60 -7.42 1.77 -2.02
CA ARG A 60 -8.76 1.43 -1.53
C ARG A 60 -9.46 0.52 -2.53
N SER A 61 -9.99 -0.60 -2.06
CA SER A 61 -10.67 -1.58 -2.93
C SER A 61 -11.91 -1.02 -3.62
N TRP A 62 -12.72 -0.22 -2.92
CA TRP A 62 -14.00 0.28 -3.44
C TRP A 62 -13.89 1.55 -4.29
N SER A 63 -12.89 2.39 -4.04
CA SER A 63 -12.73 3.67 -4.76
C SER A 63 -11.58 3.68 -5.76
N GLY A 64 -10.66 2.70 -5.67
CA GLY A 64 -9.49 2.59 -6.54
C GLY A 64 -8.42 3.66 -6.30
N HIS A 65 -8.55 4.54 -5.30
CA HIS A 65 -7.54 5.56 -5.02
C HIS A 65 -6.30 4.95 -4.37
N LEU A 66 -5.13 5.32 -4.88
CA LEU A 66 -3.83 4.97 -4.30
C LEU A 66 -3.67 5.72 -2.98
N MET A 67 -3.53 4.97 -1.89
CA MET A 67 -3.42 5.54 -0.55
C MET A 67 -1.98 5.53 -0.05
N TYR A 68 -1.24 4.46 -0.38
CA TYR A 68 0.16 4.30 0.01
C TYR A 68 0.98 3.74 -1.14
N LYS A 69 2.21 4.22 -1.27
CA LYS A 69 3.22 3.67 -2.16
C LYS A 69 4.56 3.62 -1.43
N PHE A 70 5.30 2.54 -1.61
CA PHE A 70 6.63 2.40 -1.01
C PHE A 70 7.49 1.42 -1.80
N THR A 71 8.80 1.48 -1.57
CA THR A 71 9.76 0.56 -2.19
C THR A 71 10.37 -0.33 -1.11
N ILE A 72 10.60 -1.59 -1.44
CA ILE A 72 11.36 -2.52 -0.60
C ILE A 72 12.74 -2.69 -1.21
N ASP A 73 13.78 -2.27 -0.50
CA ASP A 73 15.18 -2.52 -0.88
C ASP A 73 15.89 -3.25 0.26
N ASN A 74 16.66 -4.31 -0.04
CA ASN A 74 17.37 -5.09 0.99
C ASN A 74 16.51 -5.47 2.23
N ASN A 75 15.23 -5.78 2.01
CA ASN A 75 14.24 -6.07 3.04
C ASN A 75 13.92 -4.91 3.98
N THR A 76 14.22 -3.68 3.59
CA THR A 76 13.83 -2.48 4.32
C THR A 76 12.83 -1.66 3.52
N ILE A 77 11.96 -0.98 4.26
CA ILE A 77 11.14 0.12 3.74
C ILE A 77 11.69 1.40 4.38
N ASP A 78 12.37 2.21 3.60
CA ASP A 78 13.01 3.42 4.13
C ASP A 78 12.01 4.55 4.33
N PHE A 79 11.09 4.71 3.38
CA PHE A 79 10.02 5.70 3.40
C PHE A 79 8.74 5.19 2.73
N ILE A 80 7.65 5.87 3.05
CA ILE A 80 6.34 5.69 2.44
C ILE A 80 5.85 7.01 1.84
N GLU A 81 5.19 6.93 0.70
CA GLU A 81 4.45 8.01 0.07
C GLU A 81 2.96 7.83 0.39
N ILE A 82 2.32 8.87 0.93
CA ILE A 82 0.94 8.82 1.46
C ILE A 82 0.06 9.83 0.71
N ALA A 83 -1.13 9.40 0.31
CA ALA A 83 -2.12 10.29 -0.30
C ALA A 83 -2.54 11.43 0.64
N MET A 84 -2.59 12.65 0.11
CA MET A 84 -2.95 13.83 0.90
C MET A 84 -4.46 14.08 0.95
N ASP A 85 -5.16 13.98 -0.17
CA ASP A 85 -6.58 14.38 -0.27
C ASP A 85 -7.57 13.22 -0.16
N ASP A 86 -7.12 11.98 -0.29
CA ASP A 86 -8.01 10.81 -0.32
C ASP A 86 -8.47 10.35 1.07
N PHE A 87 -7.95 10.99 2.12
CA PHE A 87 -8.39 10.80 3.49
C PHE A 87 -9.23 11.99 3.93
N VAL A 88 -10.54 11.78 4.11
CA VAL A 88 -11.44 12.81 4.66
C VAL A 88 -11.12 13.03 6.14
N ASP A 89 -10.84 14.29 6.52
CA ASP A 89 -10.66 14.76 7.90
C ASP A 89 -9.67 13.95 8.76
N MET A 90 -8.58 13.46 8.16
CA MET A 90 -7.57 12.67 8.86
C MET A 90 -6.25 13.44 8.99
N THR A 91 -5.69 13.48 10.21
CA THR A 91 -4.35 14.05 10.45
C THR A 91 -3.26 13.18 9.82
N ASN A 92 -2.09 13.75 9.59
CA ASN A 92 -0.96 13.02 9.01
C ASN A 92 -0.51 11.85 9.91
N GLU A 93 -0.51 12.06 11.22
CA GLU A 93 -0.17 11.03 12.22
C GLU A 93 -1.11 9.83 12.10
N ARG A 94 -2.42 10.10 11.95
CA ARG A 94 -3.40 9.03 11.81
C ARG A 94 -3.27 8.27 10.49
N LYS A 95 -2.90 8.95 9.39
CA LYS A 95 -2.60 8.29 8.11
C LYS A 95 -1.42 7.33 8.22
N ILE A 96 -0.39 7.72 8.98
CA ILE A 96 0.79 6.91 9.28
C ILE A 96 0.42 5.71 10.17
N GLU A 97 -0.38 5.91 11.21
CA GLU A 97 -0.85 4.81 12.07
C GLU A 97 -1.65 3.76 11.28
N VAL A 98 -2.48 4.18 10.33
CA VAL A 98 -3.22 3.27 9.45
C VAL A 98 -2.28 2.45 8.57
N PHE A 99 -1.17 3.04 8.11
CA PHE A 99 -0.15 2.28 7.39
C PHE A 99 0.47 1.19 8.28
N PHE A 100 0.86 1.56 9.50
CA PHE A 100 1.46 0.59 10.44
C PHE A 100 0.50 -0.50 10.90
N SER A 101 -0.82 -0.24 10.93
CA SER A 101 -1.80 -1.31 11.19
C SER A 101 -2.05 -2.21 9.99
N LEU A 102 -1.85 -1.69 8.77
CA LEU A 102 -1.97 -2.44 7.52
C LEU A 102 -0.76 -3.33 7.25
N LEU A 103 0.46 -2.88 7.56
CA LEU A 103 1.69 -3.56 7.18
C LEU A 103 1.78 -5.02 7.69
N PRO A 104 1.41 -5.35 8.94
CA PRO A 104 1.36 -6.73 9.42
C PRO A 104 0.38 -7.60 8.64
N TYR A 105 -0.74 -7.01 8.19
CA TYR A 105 -1.73 -7.73 7.39
C TYR A 105 -1.17 -8.10 6.03
N LEU A 106 -0.56 -7.13 5.32
CA LEU A 106 0.09 -7.36 4.01
C LEU A 106 1.28 -8.33 4.09
N SER A 107 1.85 -8.50 5.28
CA SER A 107 2.98 -9.41 5.52
C SER A 107 2.56 -10.87 5.67
N GLN A 108 1.26 -11.18 5.71
CA GLN A 108 0.74 -12.53 5.82
C GLN A 108 0.40 -13.12 4.44
N PRO A 109 0.33 -14.47 4.31
CA PRO A 109 -0.20 -15.10 3.11
C PRO A 109 -1.69 -14.76 2.91
N HIS A 110 -2.08 -14.54 1.65
CA HIS A 110 -3.45 -14.24 1.23
C HIS A 110 -3.91 -15.15 0.09
#